data_AF-A0A968FQ43-F1
#
_entry.id   AF-A0A968FQ43-F1
#
_cell.length_a   1.000
_cell.length_b   1.000
_cell.length_c   1.000
_cell.angle_alpha   90.00
_cell.angle_beta   90.00
_cell.angle_gamma   90.00
#
_symmetry.space_group_name_H-M   'P 1'
#
loop_
_entity.id
_entity.type
_entity.pdbx_description
1 polymer ?
#
loop_
_entity_poly.entity_id
_entity_poly.type
_entity_poly.pdbx_seq_one_letter_code
_entity_poly.pdbx_strand_id
1 'polypeptide(L)' 'IDEKTLREIAKKTGGRYFRATDLESLQEIYDQIDQLEKSEVKTIDHSEYRELYRYFLIPGLGVILLEIVLSHTRLRRVP' A
#
# COMPACT_ATOMS: atom_id res chain seq x y z
N ILE A 1 42.37 -15.69 22.54
CA ILE A 1 42.19 -14.31 22.04
C ILE A 1 41.95 -13.43 23.26
N ASP A 2 42.69 -12.33 23.41
CA ASP A 2 42.81 -11.57 24.67
C ASP A 2 41.70 -10.52 24.82
N GLU A 3 40.60 -10.88 25.48
CA GLU A 3 39.38 -10.05 25.66
C GLU A 3 39.65 -8.74 26.41
N LYS A 4 40.68 -8.72 27.28
CA LYS A 4 41.08 -7.51 28.02
C LYS A 4 41.47 -6.37 27.10
N THR A 5 42.25 -6.67 26.06
CA THR A 5 42.74 -5.65 25.13
C THR A 5 41.61 -5.03 24.32
N LEU A 6 40.66 -5.86 23.86
CA LEU A 6 39.51 -5.39 23.09
C LEU A 6 38.56 -4.52 23.93
N ARG A 7 38.40 -4.85 25.22
CA ARG A 7 37.58 -4.07 26.16
C ARG A 7 38.20 -2.70 26.51
N GLU A 8 39.52 -2.65 26.64
CA GLU A 8 40.26 -1.40 26.87
C GLU A 8 40.19 -0.45 25.66
N ILE A 9 40.29 -0.99 24.44
CA ILE A 9 40.16 -0.20 23.21
C ILE A 9 38.74 0.40 23.13
N ALA A 10 37.71 -0.39 23.39
CA ALA A 10 36.32 0.08 23.38
C ALA A 10 36.08 1.18 24.43
N LYS A 11 36.60 1.04 25.66
CA LYS A 11 36.51 2.09 26.69
C LYS A 11 37.19 3.39 26.27
N LYS A 12 38.37 3.32 25.64
CA LYS A 12 39.10 4.52 25.21
C LYS A 12 38.44 5.25 24.05
N THR A 13 37.75 4.54 23.18
CA THR A 13 37.08 5.13 22.00
C THR A 13 35.61 5.47 22.24
N GLY A 14 35.08 5.19 23.43
CA GLY A 14 33.64 5.31 23.73
C GLY A 14 32.78 4.26 23.01
N GLY A 15 33.40 3.25 22.40
CA GLY A 15 32.72 2.13 21.76
C GLY A 15 32.28 1.05 22.76
N ARG A 16 31.39 0.16 22.33
CA ARG A 16 30.94 -0.99 23.14
C ARG A 16 31.62 -2.26 22.64
N TYR A 17 32.20 -3.03 23.56
CA TYR A 17 32.75 -4.35 23.26
C TYR A 17 31.64 -5.39 23.32
N PHE A 18 31.39 -6.07 22.20
CA PHE A 18 30.40 -7.13 22.08
C PHE A 18 31.14 -8.46 21.81
N ARG A 19 30.85 -9.47 22.60
CA ARG A 19 31.37 -10.83 22.39
C ARG A 19 30.43 -11.55 21.43
N ALA A 20 30.94 -12.33 20.49
CA ALA A 20 30.14 -13.09 19.51
C ALA A 20 29.23 -14.21 20.11
N THR A 21 28.92 -14.15 21.40
CA THR A 21 27.83 -14.90 22.05
C THR A 21 26.55 -14.05 22.15
N ASP A 22 26.63 -12.77 21.82
CA ASP A 22 25.58 -11.76 22.06
C ASP A 22 24.52 -11.74 20.94
N LEU A 23 24.14 -12.94 20.50
CA LEU A 23 23.01 -13.19 19.60
C LEU A 23 21.70 -12.68 20.23
N GLU A 24 21.67 -12.64 21.55
CA GLU A 24 20.55 -12.20 22.39
C GLU A 24 20.28 -10.70 22.23
N SER A 25 21.29 -9.83 22.25
CA SER A 25 21.06 -8.40 22.00
C SER A 25 20.76 -8.08 20.55
N LEU A 26 21.24 -8.87 19.59
CA LEU A 26 20.83 -8.75 18.20
C LEU A 26 19.34 -9.11 18.06
N GLN A 27 18.90 -10.18 18.70
CA GLN A 27 17.50 -10.61 18.71
C GLN A 27 16.60 -9.60 19.42
N GLU A 28 17.04 -9.01 20.54
CA GLU A 28 16.32 -7.97 21.27
C GLU A 28 16.17 -6.68 20.44
N ILE A 29 17.16 -6.33 19.61
CA ILE A 29 17.06 -5.23 18.65
C ILE A 29 16.05 -5.55 17.54
N TYR A 30 16.08 -6.77 16.99
CA TYR A 30 15.12 -7.18 15.96
C TYR A 30 13.68 -7.22 16.48
N ASP A 31 13.45 -7.73 17.69
CA ASP A 31 12.12 -7.75 18.32
C ASP A 31 11.61 -6.32 18.60
N GLN A 32 12.50 -5.38 18.95
CA GLN A 32 12.13 -3.97 19.10
C GLN A 32 11.79 -3.30 17.77
N ILE A 33 12.51 -3.64 16.69
CA ILE A 33 12.22 -3.14 15.34
C ILE A 33 10.86 -3.67 14.87
N ASP A 34 10.59 -4.96 15.05
CA ASP A 34 9.32 -5.61 14.66
C ASP A 34 8.12 -4.99 15.39
N GLN A 35 8.28 -4.59 16.65
CA GLN A 35 7.23 -3.88 17.40
C GLN A 35 7.02 -2.42 16.97
N LEU A 36 8.06 -1.78 16.41
CA LEU A 36 8.00 -0.41 15.90
C LEU A 36 7.55 -0.35 14.44
N GLU A 37 7.65 -1.45 13.69
CA GLU A 37 7.04 -1.64 12.37
C GLU A 37 5.52 -1.87 12.49
N LYS A 38 4.87 -1.08 13.37
CA LYS A 38 3.42 -1.00 13.43
C LYS A 38 2.91 -0.34 12.16
N SER A 39 2.14 -1.16 11.45
CA SER A 39 1.43 -0.86 10.23
C SER A 39 2.36 -0.77 9.03
N GLU A 40 2.46 -1.90 8.30
CA GLU A 40 2.19 -1.83 6.87
C GLU A 40 1.12 -0.77 6.70
N VAL A 41 1.50 0.37 6.15
CA VAL A 41 0.56 1.36 5.69
C VAL A 41 -0.17 0.62 4.58
N LYS A 42 -1.21 -0.13 4.95
CA LYS A 42 -2.46 -0.14 4.23
C LYS A 42 -2.85 1.33 4.21
N THR A 43 -2.22 2.09 3.33
CA THR A 43 -2.95 2.90 2.40
C THR A 43 -3.98 1.93 1.86
N ILE A 44 -5.09 1.81 2.59
CA ILE A 44 -6.39 1.85 1.98
C ILE A 44 -6.25 3.04 1.06
N ASP A 45 -5.79 2.73 -0.14
CA ASP A 45 -5.78 3.60 -1.27
C ASP A 45 -7.28 3.83 -1.44
N HIS A 46 -7.80 4.77 -0.66
CA HIS A 46 -9.02 5.49 -0.95
C HIS A 46 -8.69 6.32 -2.19
N SER A 47 -8.29 5.63 -3.26
CA SER A 47 -8.51 6.08 -4.60
C SER A 47 -10.01 6.32 -4.63
N GLU A 48 -10.39 7.57 -4.41
CA GLU A 48 -11.70 8.09 -4.76
C GLU A 48 -11.83 7.84 -6.26
N TYR A 49 -12.23 6.63 -6.63
CA TYR A 49 -12.50 6.27 -8.00
C TYR A 49 -13.75 7.05 -8.38
N ARG A 50 -13.55 8.25 -8.93
CA ARG A 50 -14.65 9.04 -9.48
C ARG A 50 -15.13 8.30 -10.70
N GLU A 51 -16.25 7.62 -10.52
CA GLU A 51 -16.95 6.89 -11.56
C GLU A 51 -17.51 7.87 -12.61
N LEU A 52 -16.71 8.25 -13.60
CA LEU A 52 -17.14 9.10 -14.72
C LEU A 52 -18.06 8.38 -15.72
N TYR A 53 -18.24 7.05 -15.62
CA TYR A 53 -19.05 6.29 -16.57
C TYR A 53 -20.51 6.78 -16.63
N ARG A 54 -21.02 7.36 -15.54
CA ARG A 54 -22.39 7.89 -15.47
C ARG A 54 -22.66 8.98 -16.50
N TYR A 55 -21.65 9.79 -16.83
CA TYR A 55 -21.76 10.84 -17.85
C TYR A 55 -21.97 10.29 -19.26
N PHE A 56 -21.51 9.06 -19.54
CA PHE A 56 -21.72 8.39 -20.83
C PHE A 56 -22.92 7.44 -20.80
N LEU A 57 -23.21 6.83 -19.65
CA LEU A 57 -24.30 5.88 -19.48
C LEU A 57 -25.68 6.52 -19.68
N ILE A 58 -25.91 7.70 -19.08
CA ILE A 58 -27.20 8.42 -19.18
C ILE A 58 -27.54 8.82 -20.62
N PRO A 59 -26.68 9.55 -21.37
CA PRO A 59 -26.99 9.89 -22.75
C PRO A 59 -27.04 8.65 -23.65
N GLY A 60 -26.22 7.63 -23.41
CA GLY A 60 -26.27 6.37 -24.16
C GLY A 60 -27.62 5.66 -24.03
N LEU A 61 -28.14 5.52 -22.80
CA LEU A 61 -29.48 5.01 -22.56
C LEU A 61 -30.56 5.89 -23.20
N GLY A 62 -30.39 7.21 -23.16
CA GLY A 62 -31.29 8.16 -23.81
C GLY A 62 -31.39 7.97 -25.32
N VAL A 63 -30.25 7.74 -26.00
CA VAL A 63 -30.22 7.48 -27.46
C VAL A 63 -30.92 6.15 -27.79
N ILE A 64 -30.67 5.09 -27.00
CA ILE A 64 -31.33 3.80 -27.20
C ILE A 64 -32.84 3.92 -26.99
N LEU A 65 -33.28 4.59 -25.93
CA LEU A 65 -34.71 4.83 -25.71
C LEU A 65 -35.34 5.67 -26.83
N LEU A 66 -34.62 6.67 -27.32
CA LEU A 66 -35.06 7.49 -28.44
C LEU A 66 -35.17 6.67 -29.74
N GLU A 67 -34.23 5.77 -30.00
CA GLU A 67 -34.28 4.82 -31.11
C GLU A 67 -35.48 3.85 -30.99
N ILE A 68 -35.74 3.31 -29.80
CA ILE A 68 -36.91 2.46 -29.54
C ILE A 68 -38.21 3.24 -29.77
N VAL A 69 -38.30 4.48 -29.28
CA VAL A 69 -39.49 5.33 -29.48
C VAL A 69 -39.66 5.67 -30.96
N LEU A 70 -38.58 6.04 -31.67
CA LEU A 70 -38.63 6.34 -33.10
C LEU A 70 -39.00 5.12 -33.94
N SER A 71 -38.42 3.96 -33.66
CA SER A 71 -38.73 2.70 -34.35
C SER A 71 -40.18 2.27 -34.12
N HIS A 72 -40.71 2.44 -32.90
CA HIS A 72 -42.09 2.09 -32.58
C HIS A 72 -43.12 3.14 -33.04
N THR A 73 -42.74 4.41 -33.13
CA THR A 73 -43.67 5.52 -33.45
C THR A 73 -43.65 5.90 -34.92
N ARG A 74 -42.45 6.13 -35.49
CA ARG A 74 -42.31 6.73 -36.83
C ARG A 74 -41.71 5.78 -37.87
N LEU A 75 -40.89 4.81 -37.47
CA LEU A 75 -40.16 3.93 -38.39
C LEU A 75 -40.81 2.54 -38.59
N ARG A 76 -42.01 2.32 -38.05
CA ARG A 76 -42.78 1.08 -38.30
C ARG A 76 -43.60 1.12 -39.59
N ARG A 77 -43.59 2.22 -40.34
CA ARG A 77 -44.24 2.30 -41.67
C ARG A 77 -43.49 3.24 -42.59
N VAL A 78 -42.33 2.82 -43.08
CA VAL A 78 -42.00 3.08 -44.48
C VAL A 78 -41.65 1.70 -45.06
N PRO A 79 -42.52 1.12 -45.91
CA PRO A 79 -42.15 -0.04 -46.71
C PRO A 79 -40.97 0.27 -47.63
#